data_AF-B7XB88-F1
#
_entry.id   AF-B7XB88-F1
#
_cell.length_a   1.000
_cell.length_b   1.000
_cell.length_c   1.000
_cell.angle_alpha   90.00
_cell.angle_beta   90.00
_cell.angle_gamma   90.00
#
_symmetry.space_group_name_H-M   'P 1'
#
loop_
_entity.id
_entity.type
_entity.pdbx_description
1 polymer ?
#
loop_
_entity_poly.entity_id
_entity_poly.type
_entity_poly.pdbx_seq_one_letter_code
_entity_poly.pdbx_strand_id
1 'polypeptide(L)'
;EKNLQEDGKLLLWFALLTLPIMILLALQKDLGTAMVFMAILAGLVLIAGISWQIILPVVGAVALIVALFMVVFLIPGGKEFLYHHMGVDTYQINRLSAWLNPFDYAGSIAYQQTQGMISIG
;
A
#
# COMPACT_ATOMS: atom_id res chain seq x y z
N GLU A 1 -12.93 20.27 -25.20
CA GLU A 1 -12.15 20.64 -24.00
C GLU A 1 -12.23 19.49 -23.00
N LYS A 2 -11.17 19.21 -22.23
CA LYS A 2 -11.26 18.21 -21.15
C LYS A 2 -12.01 18.85 -19.98
N ASN A 3 -13.22 18.37 -19.69
CA ASN A 3 -14.02 18.90 -18.60
C ASN A 3 -13.60 18.23 -17.28
N LEU A 4 -12.77 18.91 -16.49
CA LEU A 4 -12.28 18.42 -15.19
C LEU A 4 -13.43 18.07 -14.23
N GLN A 5 -14.60 18.68 -14.38
CA GLN A 5 -15.77 18.36 -13.57
C GLN A 5 -16.36 17.00 -13.93
N GLU A 6 -16.32 16.61 -15.21
CA GLU A 6 -16.76 15.29 -15.66
C GLU A 6 -15.76 14.21 -15.24
N ASP A 7 -14.46 14.48 -15.37
CA ASP A 7 -13.39 13.59 -14.87
C ASP A 7 -13.54 13.34 -13.36
N GLY A 8 -13.81 14.39 -12.58
CA GLY A 8 -14.05 14.29 -11.14
C GLY A 8 -15.30 13.46 -10.81
N LYS A 9 -16.39 13.62 -11.57
CA LYS A 9 -17.61 12.81 -11.42
C LYS A 9 -17.35 11.34 -11.75
N LEU A 10 -16.61 11.05 -12.83
CA LEU A 10 -16.24 9.68 -13.21
C LEU A 10 -15.40 9.00 -12.14
N LEU A 11 -14.40 9.72 -11.59
CA LEU A 11 -13.60 9.22 -10.46
C LEU A 11 -14.44 8.92 -9.23
N LEU A 12 -15.40 9.80 -8.92
CA LEU A 12 -16.31 9.59 -7.79
C LEU A 12 -17.15 8.32 -8.00
N TRP A 13 -17.67 8.09 -9.22
CA TRP A 13 -18.41 6.87 -9.53
C TRP A 13 -17.56 5.61 -9.39
N PHE A 14 -16.32 5.63 -9.90
CA PHE A 14 -15.41 4.49 -9.74
C PHE A 14 -15.07 4.23 -8.27
N ALA A 15 -14.84 5.28 -7.49
CA ALA A 15 -14.61 5.15 -6.05
C ALA A 15 -15.83 4.55 -5.34
N LEU A 16 -17.04 5.04 -5.63
CA LEU A 16 -18.27 4.59 -4.98
C LEU A 16 -18.60 3.13 -5.32
N LEU A 17 -18.36 2.72 -6.56
CA LEU A 17 -18.55 1.33 -7.00
C LEU A 17 -17.54 0.36 -6.34
N THR A 18 -16.29 0.79 -6.16
CA THR A 18 -15.23 -0.04 -5.57
C THR A 18 -15.23 -0.03 -4.04
N LEU A 19 -15.78 1.01 -3.41
CA LEU A 19 -15.85 1.20 -1.97
C LEU A 19 -16.42 0.00 -1.18
N PRO A 20 -17.56 -0.62 -1.53
CA PRO A 20 -18.06 -1.77 -0.77
C PRO A 20 -17.09 -2.96 -0.79
N ILE A 21 -16.44 -3.22 -1.93
CA ILE A 21 -15.44 -4.28 -2.06
C ILE A 21 -14.22 -3.95 -1.18
N MET A 22 -13.73 -2.71 -1.25
CA MET A 22 -12.60 -2.25 -0.45
C MET A 22 -12.88 -2.34 1.05
N ILE A 23 -14.11 -2.02 1.50
CA ILE A 23 -14.51 -2.17 2.90
C ILE A 23 -14.47 -3.64 3.32
N LEU A 24 -15.03 -4.54 2.52
CA LEU A 24 -15.04 -5.97 2.83
C LEU A 24 -13.61 -6.53 2.94
N LEU A 25 -12.72 -6.14 2.02
CA LEU A 25 -11.31 -6.54 2.05
C LEU A 25 -10.57 -5.96 3.27
N ALA A 26 -10.87 -4.72 3.64
CA ALA A 26 -10.32 -4.09 4.84
C ALA A 26 -10.76 -4.80 6.11
N LEU A 27 -12.03 -5.21 6.20
CA LEU A 27 -12.55 -6.01 7.32
C LEU A 27 -11.88 -7.38 7.41
N GLN A 28 -11.58 -7.99 6.26
CA GLN A 28 -10.84 -9.25 6.19
C GLN A 28 -9.34 -9.09 6.47
N LYS A 29 -8.83 -7.85 6.56
CA LYS A 29 -7.40 -7.52 6.66
C LYS A 29 -6.59 -8.13 5.50
N ASP A 30 -7.21 -8.28 4.32
CA ASP A 30 -6.54 -8.79 3.12
C ASP A 30 -5.97 -7.64 2.29
N LEU A 31 -4.74 -7.26 2.64
CA LEU A 31 -4.00 -6.21 1.93
C LEU A 31 -3.64 -6.64 0.49
N GLY A 32 -3.38 -7.93 0.28
CA GLY A 32 -2.91 -8.44 -1.01
C GLY A 32 -3.97 -8.27 -2.09
N THR A 33 -5.17 -8.77 -1.83
CA THR A 33 -6.30 -8.63 -2.76
C THR A 33 -6.69 -7.17 -2.92
N ALA A 34 -6.65 -6.36 -1.85
CA ALA A 34 -6.92 -4.92 -1.95
C ALA A 34 -5.97 -4.19 -2.91
N MET A 35 -4.67 -4.52 -2.90
CA MET A 35 -3.70 -3.95 -3.84
C MET A 35 -3.99 -4.32 -5.30
N VAL A 36 -4.44 -5.56 -5.55
CA VAL A 36 -4.83 -6.00 -6.91
C VAL A 36 -6.02 -5.18 -7.42
N PHE A 37 -7.05 -4.97 -6.60
CA PHE A 37 -8.20 -4.14 -6.97
C PHE A 37 -7.81 -2.68 -7.21
N MET A 38 -6.91 -2.12 -6.40
CA MET A 38 -6.37 -0.77 -6.63
C MET A 38 -5.60 -0.67 -7.95
N ALA A 39 -4.82 -1.69 -8.32
CA ALA A 39 -4.10 -1.72 -9.59
C ALA A 39 -5.06 -1.78 -10.79
N ILE A 40 -6.14 -2.57 -10.70
CA ILE A 40 -7.19 -2.62 -11.72
C ILE A 40 -7.88 -1.25 -11.83
N LEU A 41 -8.24 -0.63 -10.71
CA LEU A 41 -8.85 0.70 -10.65
C LEU A 41 -7.94 1.76 -11.29
N ALA A 42 -6.64 1.73 -10.99
CA ALA A 42 -5.66 2.63 -11.61
C ALA A 42 -5.59 2.42 -13.13
N GLY A 43 -5.64 1.17 -13.61
CA GLY A 43 -5.73 0.85 -15.04
C GLY A 43 -6.99 1.42 -15.69
N LEU A 44 -8.15 1.29 -15.03
CA LEU A 44 -9.42 1.86 -15.51
C LEU A 44 -9.36 3.39 -15.59
N VAL A 45 -8.76 4.05 -14.60
CA VAL A 45 -8.57 5.51 -14.59
C VAL A 45 -7.74 5.97 -15.79
N LEU A 46 -6.68 5.23 -16.14
CA LEU A 46 -5.85 5.52 -17.30
C LEU A 46 -6.61 5.31 -18.62
N ILE A 47 -7.34 4.20 -18.75
CA ILE A 47 -8.11 3.86 -19.96
C ILE A 47 -9.28 4.83 -20.17
N ALA A 48 -9.89 5.33 -19.10
CA ALA A 48 -10.97 6.32 -19.14
C ALA A 48 -10.52 7.71 -19.66
N GLY A 49 -9.21 7.93 -19.87
CA GLY A 49 -8.69 9.16 -20.47
C GLY A 49 -8.68 10.37 -19.55
N ILE A 50 -8.78 10.14 -18.23
CA ILE A 50 -8.79 11.17 -17.19
C ILE A 50 -7.58 12.10 -17.34
N SER A 51 -7.78 13.40 -17.07
CA SER A 51 -6.72 14.39 -17.20
C SER A 51 -5.49 14.07 -16.34
N TRP A 52 -4.29 14.14 -16.95
CA TRP A 52 -3.00 14.02 -16.26
C TRP A 52 -2.80 15.05 -15.14
N GLN A 53 -3.53 16.17 -15.22
CA GLN A 53 -3.56 17.19 -14.16
C GLN A 53 -4.17 16.68 -12.85
N ILE A 54 -4.99 15.62 -12.89
CA ILE A 54 -5.55 14.96 -11.70
C ILE A 54 -4.69 13.75 -11.31
N ILE A 55 -4.26 12.97 -12.30
CA ILE A 55 -3.50 11.74 -12.06
C ILE A 55 -2.15 12.04 -11.39
N LEU A 56 -1.39 13.03 -11.88
CA LEU A 56 -0.07 13.34 -11.35
C LEU A 56 -0.09 13.78 -9.88
N PRO A 57 -0.96 14.72 -9.45
CA PRO A 57 -1.06 15.07 -8.03
C PRO A 57 -1.49 13.90 -7.14
N VAL A 58 -2.41 13.05 -7.60
CA VAL A 58 -2.88 11.90 -6.82
C VAL A 58 -1.75 10.88 -6.63
N VAL A 59 -1.06 10.51 -7.72
CA VAL A 59 0.08 9.59 -7.65
C VAL A 59 1.22 10.18 -6.81
N GLY A 60 1.50 11.48 -6.97
CA GLY A 60 2.50 12.19 -6.17
C GLY A 60 2.17 12.20 -4.68
N ALA A 61 0.90 12.44 -4.31
CA ALA A 61 0.45 12.41 -2.93
C ALA A 61 0.59 11.01 -2.32
N VAL A 62 0.20 9.96 -3.04
CA VAL A 62 0.35 8.57 -2.60
C VAL A 62 1.84 8.23 -2.41
N ALA A 63 2.69 8.57 -3.37
CA ALA A 63 4.13 8.35 -3.27
C ALA A 63 4.75 9.08 -2.08
N LEU A 64 4.33 10.32 -1.81
CA LEU A 64 4.77 11.08 -0.63
C LEU A 64 4.34 10.42 0.68
N ILE A 65 3.11 9.93 0.78
CA ILE A 65 2.62 9.23 1.98
C ILE A 65 3.45 7.97 2.23
N VAL A 66 3.69 7.17 1.18
CA VAL A 66 4.50 5.95 1.29
C VAL A 66 5.94 6.29 1.69
N ALA A 67 6.53 7.31 1.08
CA ALA A 67 7.87 7.76 1.42
C ALA A 67 7.97 8.24 2.88
N LEU A 68 7.01 9.04 3.34
CA LEU A 68 6.96 9.53 4.72
C LEU A 68 6.81 8.37 5.71
N PHE A 69 5.93 7.41 5.41
CA PHE A 69 5.77 6.20 6.22
C PHE A 69 7.09 5.42 6.31
N MET A 70 7.79 5.24 5.19
CA MET A 70 9.09 4.55 5.17
C MET A 70 10.15 5.30 5.99
N VAL A 71 10.20 6.62 5.91
CA VAL A 71 11.10 7.44 6.73
C VAL A 71 10.81 7.23 8.21
N VAL A 72 9.55 7.31 8.62
CA VAL A 72 9.14 7.06 10.01
C VAL A 72 9.52 5.63 10.43
N PHE A 73 9.31 4.63 9.56
CA PHE A 73 9.60 3.24 9.88
C PHE A 73 11.10 2.96 10.10
N LEU A 74 11.98 3.66 9.36
CA LEU A 74 13.42 3.42 9.38
C LEU A 74 14.17 4.22 10.46
N ILE A 75 13.61 5.32 10.96
CA ILE A 75 14.25 6.15 12.00
C ILE A 75 14.32 5.38 13.35
N PRO A 76 15.41 5.53 14.13
CA PRO A 76 15.49 4.98 15.48
C PRO A 76 14.34 5.48 16.37
N GLY A 77 13.56 4.57 16.95
CA GLY A 77 12.37 4.89 17.75
C GLY A 77 11.08 5.07 16.94
N GLY A 78 11.15 5.06 15.60
CA GLY A 78 9.97 5.17 14.74
C GLY A 78 9.02 3.97 14.85
N LYS A 79 9.54 2.77 15.04
CA LYS A 79 8.73 1.56 15.30
C LYS A 79 7.93 1.66 16.60
N GLU A 80 8.54 2.25 17.63
CA GLU A 80 7.90 2.49 18.93
C GLU A 80 6.80 3.55 18.81
N PHE A 81 7.04 4.60 18.03
CA PHE A 81 6.02 5.58 17.66
C PHE A 81 4.84 4.95 16.91
N LEU A 82 5.10 4.06 15.94
CA LEU A 82 4.05 3.34 15.21
C LEU A 82 3.21 2.44 16.13
N TYR A 83 3.86 1.78 17.09
CA TYR A 83 3.18 0.93 18.06
C TYR A 83 2.34 1.76 19.05
N HIS A 84 2.93 2.76 19.71
CA HIS A 84 2.28 3.49 20.80
C HIS A 84 1.35 4.62 20.38
N HIS A 85 1.57 5.23 19.21
CA HIS A 85 0.78 6.38 18.76
C HIS A 85 -0.10 6.08 17.56
N MET A 86 0.26 5.09 16.74
CA MET A 86 -0.56 4.66 15.59
C MET A 86 -1.28 3.33 15.82
N GLY A 87 -1.02 2.63 16.94
CA GLY A 87 -1.68 1.36 17.27
C GLY A 87 -1.37 0.23 16.29
N VAL A 88 -0.25 0.33 15.57
CA VAL A 88 0.18 -0.69 14.61
C VAL A 88 0.64 -1.91 15.39
N ASP A 89 0.07 -3.08 15.08
CA ASP A 89 0.39 -4.32 15.77
C ASP A 89 1.89 -4.65 15.63
N THR A 90 2.52 -5.05 16.74
CA THR A 90 3.89 -5.58 16.76
C THR A 90 4.12 -6.66 15.69
N TYR A 91 3.11 -7.50 15.40
CA TYR A 91 3.18 -8.48 14.33
C TYR A 91 3.40 -7.84 12.95
N GLN A 92 2.68 -6.76 12.64
CA GLN A 92 2.80 -6.05 11.37
C GLN A 92 4.17 -5.36 11.24
N ILE A 93 4.65 -4.76 12.32
CA ILE A 93 6.00 -4.15 12.38
C ILE A 93 7.09 -5.21 12.19
N ASN A 94 6.95 -6.38 12.82
CA ASN A 94 7.90 -7.48 12.70
C ASN A 94 7.90 -8.08 11.30
N ARG A 95 6.74 -8.21 10.64
CA ARG A 95 6.64 -8.67 9.25
C ARG A 95 7.34 -7.71 8.28
N LEU A 96 7.14 -6.40 8.42
CA LEU A 96 7.82 -5.42 7.58
C LEU A 96 9.34 -5.38 7.86
N SER A 97 9.74 -5.52 9.13
CA SER A 97 11.16 -5.61 9.53
C SER A 97 11.83 -6.87 8.95
N ALA A 98 11.14 -8.01 8.97
CA ALA A 98 11.61 -9.26 8.40
C ALA A 98 11.67 -9.23 6.86
N TRP A 99 10.80 -8.46 6.20
CA TRP A 99 10.90 -8.24 4.75
C TRP A 99 12.10 -7.36 4.38
N LEU A 100 12.37 -6.32 5.17
CA LEU A 100 13.53 -5.43 4.97
C LEU A 100 14.86 -6.14 5.24
N ASN A 101 14.96 -6.89 6.35
CA ASN A 101 16.18 -7.60 6.77
C ASN A 101 15.90 -9.10 7.02
N PRO A 102 15.67 -9.92 5.98
CA PRO A 102 15.24 -11.31 6.14
C PRO A 102 16.26 -12.22 6.83
N PHE A 103 17.55 -11.90 6.73
CA PHE A 103 18.61 -12.69 7.35
C PHE A 103 18.68 -12.54 8.88
N ASP A 104 18.28 -11.39 9.43
CA ASP A 104 18.18 -11.18 10.88
C ASP A 104 17.05 -12.03 11.51
N TYR A 105 16.04 -12.38 10.71
CA TYR A 105 14.88 -13.19 11.11
C TYR A 105 14.89 -14.61 10.52
N ALA A 106 16.05 -15.05 10.02
CA ALA A 106 16.21 -16.33 9.34
C ALA A 106 15.80 -17.54 10.18
N GLY A 107 15.86 -17.45 11.52
CA GLY A 107 15.46 -18.53 12.43
C GLY A 107 13.98 -18.51 12.86
N SER A 108 13.18 -17.53 12.43
CA SER A 108 11.79 -17.37 12.90
C SER A 108 10.84 -16.99 11.76
N ILE A 109 10.42 -15.73 11.69
CA ILE A 109 9.32 -15.24 10.85
C ILE A 109 9.69 -15.25 9.36
N ALA A 110 10.99 -15.17 9.03
CA ALA A 110 11.50 -15.20 7.66
C ALA A 110 12.10 -16.57 7.24
N TYR A 111 12.01 -17.62 8.06
CA TYR A 111 12.72 -18.90 7.82
C TYR A 111 12.50 -19.47 6.43
N GLN A 112 11.24 -19.60 5.98
CA GLN A 112 10.95 -20.16 4.65
C GLN A 112 11.44 -19.25 3.50
N GLN A 113 11.37 -17.93 3.69
CA GLN A 113 11.82 -16.97 2.68
C GLN A 113 13.36 -16.99 2.56
N THR A 114 14.05 -17.06 3.69
CA THR A 114 15.52 -17.12 3.74
C THR A 114 16.05 -18.45 3.22
N GLN A 115 15.42 -19.58 3.59
CA GLN A 115 15.81 -20.90 3.08
C GLN A 115 15.58 -21.01 1.57
N GLY A 116 14.50 -20.41 1.04
CA GLY A 116 14.27 -20.31 -0.40
C GLY A 116 15.39 -19.55 -1.11
N MET A 117 15.83 -18.41 -0.59
CA MET A 117 16.96 -17.65 -1.14
C MET A 117 18.28 -18.43 -1.09
N ILE A 118 18.53 -19.15 0.01
CA ILE A 118 19.73 -19.99 0.17
C ILE A 118 19.70 -21.18 -0.79
N SER A 119 18.53 -21.77 -1.04
CA SER A 119 18.40 -22.96 -1.91
C SER A 119 18.58 -22.69 -3.41
N ILE A 120 18.51 -21.41 -3.82
CA ILE A 120 18.72 -20.98 -5.22
C ILE A 120 20.22 -20.78 -5.52
N GLY A 121 21.03 -20.47 -4.51
CA GLY A 121 22.49 -20.29 -4.63
C GLY A 121 23.27 -21.57 -4.34
#